data_AF-A0A6A5VLS9-F1
#
_entry.id   AF-A0A6A5VLS9-F1
#
_cell.length_a   1.000
_cell.length_b   1.000
_cell.length_c   1.000
_cell.angle_alpha   90.00
_cell.angle_beta   90.00
_cell.angle_gamma   90.00
#
_symmetry.space_group_name_H-M   'P 1'
#
loop_
_entity.id
_entity.type
_entity.pdbx_description
1 polymer ?
#
loop_
_entity_poly.entity_id
_entity_poly.type
_entity_poly.pdbx_seq_one_letter_code
_entity_poly.pdbx_strand_id
1 'polypeptide(L)'
;MLEYLRRQGVGCAGTVRTTKTTTEETFGDAARVELQAEDVSVKGRARQKVAKELFSSSLMRLKTQFTKHMEWGEIRWDLSKSGEVLQAAWRDNQVVLFASTVAEPIQVIMKLRRRSKMSQNNKGIFEKAFGNEPVRLLGIPQMIDDYNCHKTEVDRFDQTKAYYSTQQVKRRTWRPLLYFLLDLTLNNAYRLSSYSDAAAAKRSGHKRFLYDLIEQLFDRGTRLCNAGAKRKRSDDVVVAEESSHRSANLYKQAKTCVLCAERGRRQHKSQPPRVALGHVQGNL
;
A
#
# COMPACT_ATOMS: atom_id res chain seq x y z
N MET A 1 -20.29 10.85 4.67
CA MET A 1 -19.62 9.57 4.36
C MET A 1 -18.99 8.93 5.60
N LEU A 2 -18.14 9.64 6.35
CA LEU A 2 -17.49 9.08 7.56
C LEU A 2 -18.49 8.70 8.69
N GLU A 3 -19.50 9.53 8.94
CA GLU A 3 -20.56 9.20 9.91
C GLU A 3 -21.38 7.97 9.51
N TYR A 4 -21.68 7.82 8.22
CA TYR A 4 -22.36 6.65 7.68
C TYR A 4 -21.52 5.38 7.87
N LEU A 5 -20.22 5.43 7.56
CA LEU A 5 -19.32 4.32 7.75
C LEU A 5 -19.22 3.93 9.23
N ARG A 6 -19.11 4.90 10.15
CA ARG A 6 -19.14 4.61 11.60
C ARG A 6 -20.45 3.93 12.03
N ARG A 7 -21.61 4.36 11.52
CA ARG A 7 -22.89 3.69 11.79
C ARG A 7 -22.93 2.23 11.30
N GLN A 8 -22.17 1.92 10.25
CA GLN A 8 -22.00 0.56 9.74
C GLN A 8 -20.88 -0.22 10.45
N GLY A 9 -20.31 0.32 11.54
CA GLY A 9 -19.18 -0.28 12.24
C GLY A 9 -17.87 -0.23 11.45
N VAL A 10 -17.82 0.53 10.35
CA VAL A 10 -16.64 0.67 9.50
C VAL A 10 -15.81 1.84 10.00
N GLY A 11 -14.58 1.55 10.42
CA GLY A 11 -13.66 2.54 10.93
C GLY A 11 -12.22 2.29 10.53
N CYS A 12 -11.36 3.19 10.99
CA CYS A 12 -9.92 3.09 10.81
C CYS A 12 -9.27 2.86 12.16
N ALA A 13 -8.17 2.11 12.15
CA ALA A 13 -7.34 1.92 13.32
C ALA A 13 -5.86 1.82 12.90
N GLY A 14 -4.96 2.34 13.72
CA GLY A 14 -3.55 2.32 13.38
C GLY A 14 -2.64 2.73 14.53
N THR A 15 -1.38 2.30 14.43
CA THR A 15 -0.34 2.71 15.38
C THR A 15 0.21 4.08 15.04
N VAL A 16 0.45 4.90 16.07
CA VAL A 16 0.98 6.26 15.93
C VAL A 16 2.48 6.30 16.19
N ARG A 17 3.21 6.91 15.26
CA ARG A 17 4.66 7.15 15.38
C ARG A 17 4.91 8.45 16.13
N THR A 18 5.99 8.47 16.91
CA THR A 18 6.43 9.67 17.63
C THR A 18 7.43 10.50 16.84
N THR A 19 8.10 9.88 15.87
CA THR A 19 9.08 10.50 14.99
C THR A 19 8.42 10.91 13.68
N LYS A 20 8.78 12.09 13.19
CA LYS A 20 8.44 12.53 11.84
C LYS A 20 9.44 11.98 10.85
N THR A 21 8.98 11.76 9.63
CA THR A 21 9.85 11.51 8.47
C THR A 21 10.38 12.83 7.92
N THR A 22 11.52 12.80 7.24
CA THR A 22 12.10 13.99 6.57
C THR A 22 11.12 14.64 5.60
N THR A 23 10.29 13.83 4.94
CA THR A 23 9.21 14.29 4.07
C THR A 23 8.14 15.05 4.85
N GLU A 24 7.71 14.53 6.01
CA GLU A 24 6.72 15.22 6.87
C GLU A 24 7.28 16.52 7.47
N GLU A 25 8.57 16.55 7.81
CA GLU A 25 9.25 17.76 8.28
C GLU A 25 9.29 18.83 7.18
N THR A 26 9.78 18.48 5.99
CA THR A 26 9.80 19.38 4.83
C THR A 26 8.42 19.89 4.43
N PHE A 27 7.38 19.04 4.49
CA PHE A 27 5.99 19.49 4.29
C PHE A 27 5.51 20.46 5.38
N GLY A 28 5.90 20.22 6.64
CA GLY A 28 5.55 21.09 7.76
C GLY A 28 6.23 22.46 7.65
N ASP A 29 7.50 22.49 7.27
CA ASP A 29 8.25 23.72 7.07
C ASP A 29 7.74 24.50 5.86
N ALA A 30 7.43 23.81 4.75
CA ALA A 30 6.75 24.42 3.61
C ALA A 30 5.40 25.04 4.00
N ALA A 31 4.60 24.36 4.83
CA ALA A 31 3.34 24.91 5.33
C ALA A 31 3.53 26.14 6.23
N ARG A 32 4.61 26.20 7.01
CA ARG A 32 4.96 27.38 7.82
C ARG A 32 5.39 28.56 6.97
N VAL A 33 6.13 28.31 5.89
CA VAL A 33 6.49 29.34 4.90
C VAL A 33 5.23 29.84 4.17
N GLU A 34 4.34 28.94 3.75
CA GLU A 34 3.07 29.30 3.10
C GLU A 34 2.15 30.13 4.02
N LEU A 35 2.21 29.96 5.35
CA LEU A 35 1.48 30.81 6.30
C LEU A 35 1.93 32.27 6.31
N GLN A 36 3.18 32.53 5.88
CA GLN A 36 3.75 33.87 5.80
C GLN A 36 3.50 34.53 4.43
N ALA A 37 2.99 33.79 3.44
CA ALA A 37 2.72 34.31 2.11
C ALA A 37 1.68 35.45 2.14
N GLU A 38 1.81 36.48 1.30
CA GLU A 38 0.83 37.56 1.24
C GLU A 38 -0.54 37.10 0.72
N ASP A 39 -0.54 36.11 -0.17
CA ASP A 39 -1.74 35.52 -0.76
C ASP A 39 -2.64 34.85 0.30
N VAL A 40 -3.88 35.34 0.39
CA VAL A 40 -4.91 34.91 1.32
C VAL A 40 -5.32 33.45 1.09
N SER A 41 -5.32 32.98 -0.16
CA SER A 41 -5.63 31.59 -0.53
C SER A 41 -4.53 30.63 -0.06
N VAL A 42 -3.26 31.03 -0.25
CA VAL A 42 -2.09 30.27 0.22
C VAL A 42 -2.07 30.20 1.74
N LYS A 43 -2.31 31.32 2.42
CA LYS A 43 -2.49 31.38 3.88
C LYS A 43 -3.63 30.49 4.37
N GLY A 44 -4.78 30.50 3.68
CA GLY A 44 -5.94 29.67 4.01
C GLY A 44 -5.62 28.18 3.96
N ARG A 45 -4.98 27.74 2.87
CA ARG A 45 -4.53 26.35 2.70
C ARG A 45 -3.50 25.96 3.77
N ALA A 46 -2.56 26.85 4.08
CA ALA A 46 -1.54 26.61 5.08
C ALA A 46 -2.11 26.52 6.51
N ARG A 47 -3.09 27.37 6.84
CA ARG A 47 -3.85 27.27 8.10
C ARG A 47 -4.55 25.91 8.21
N GLN A 48 -5.15 25.41 7.14
CA GLN A 48 -5.79 24.10 7.12
C GLN A 48 -4.79 22.94 7.30
N LYS A 49 -3.58 23.07 6.74
CA LYS A 49 -2.50 22.09 6.96
C LYS A 49 -2.03 22.06 8.41
N VAL A 50 -1.94 23.21 9.07
CA VAL A 50 -1.47 23.36 10.46
C VAL A 50 -2.55 23.09 11.50
N ALA A 51 -3.82 23.37 11.17
CA ALA A 51 -4.98 23.13 12.04
C ALA A 51 -5.35 21.64 12.19
N LYS A 52 -4.61 20.73 11.56
CA LYS A 52 -4.84 19.29 11.73
C LYS A 52 -4.75 18.92 13.21
N GLU A 53 -5.77 18.20 13.66
CA GLU A 53 -5.86 17.73 15.03
C GLU A 53 -4.65 16.87 15.38
N LEU A 54 -3.95 17.24 16.45
CA LEU A 54 -2.76 16.55 16.91
C LEU A 54 -3.14 15.43 17.88
N PHE A 55 -2.35 14.36 17.86
CA PHE A 55 -2.43 13.30 18.86
C PHE A 55 -2.13 13.88 20.27
N SER A 56 -2.75 13.28 21.28
CA SER A 56 -2.75 13.76 22.65
C SER A 56 -1.33 13.84 23.19
N SER A 57 -0.95 15.03 23.65
CA SER A 57 0.41 15.31 24.13
C SER A 57 0.74 14.53 25.39
N SER A 58 -0.26 14.25 26.23
CA SER A 58 -0.12 13.41 27.43
C SER A 58 0.26 11.99 27.05
N LEU A 59 -0.44 11.39 26.09
CA LEU A 59 -0.15 10.03 25.59
C LEU A 59 1.22 9.98 24.88
N MET A 60 1.58 11.00 24.11
CA MET A 60 2.91 11.10 23.51
C MET A 60 4.02 11.11 24.58
N ARG A 61 3.83 11.86 25.67
CA ARG A 61 4.79 11.93 26.79
C ARG A 61 4.91 10.59 27.53
N LEU A 62 3.84 9.80 27.62
CA LEU A 62 3.93 8.44 28.17
C LEU A 62 4.92 7.59 27.39
N LYS A 63 4.90 7.66 26.06
CA LYS A 63 5.84 6.91 25.22
C LYS A 63 7.26 7.47 25.28
N THR A 64 7.43 8.79 25.24
CA THR A 64 8.77 9.40 25.11
C THR A 64 9.50 9.56 26.44
N GLN A 65 8.80 9.95 27.51
CA GLN A 65 9.39 10.35 28.79
C GLN A 65 9.03 9.39 29.92
N PHE A 66 7.79 8.90 29.96
CA PHE A 66 7.25 8.20 31.12
C PHE A 66 6.97 6.71 30.88
N THR A 67 7.73 6.07 29.98
CA THR A 67 7.51 4.65 29.63
C THR A 67 7.62 3.72 30.84
N LYS A 68 8.44 4.07 31.83
CA LYS A 68 8.64 3.27 33.06
C LYS A 68 7.49 3.38 34.07
N HIS A 69 6.59 4.37 33.91
CA HIS A 69 5.45 4.57 34.81
C HIS A 69 4.22 3.75 34.43
N MET A 70 4.32 2.92 33.38
CA MET A 70 3.26 2.01 32.98
C MET A 70 3.68 0.57 33.26
N GLU A 71 2.80 -0.18 33.90
CA GLU A 71 2.95 -1.62 34.09
C GLU A 71 2.61 -2.38 32.79
N TRP A 72 3.11 -3.61 32.65
CA TRP A 72 2.80 -4.42 31.48
C TRP A 72 1.29 -4.61 31.33
N GLY A 73 0.77 -4.44 30.11
CA GLY A 73 -0.65 -4.59 29.80
C GLY A 73 -1.49 -3.34 30.11
N GLU A 74 -0.95 -2.34 30.83
CA GLU A 74 -1.66 -1.10 31.15
C GLU A 74 -2.01 -0.34 29.86
N ILE A 75 -3.25 0.13 29.79
CA ILE A 75 -3.75 1.00 28.73
C ILE A 75 -4.21 2.33 29.34
N ARG A 76 -3.74 3.43 28.77
CA ARG A 76 -4.26 4.77 29.03
C ARG A 76 -4.82 5.33 27.74
N TRP A 77 -5.98 5.93 27.80
CA TRP A 77 -6.67 6.43 26.62
C TRP A 77 -7.24 7.82 26.88
N ASP A 78 -7.47 8.52 25.78
CA ASP A 78 -8.01 9.85 25.71
C ASP A 78 -8.84 9.96 24.43
N LEU A 79 -9.82 10.85 24.41
CA LEU A 79 -10.56 11.16 23.18
C LEU A 79 -9.87 12.32 22.47
N SER A 80 -9.99 12.35 21.15
CA SER A 80 -9.62 13.53 20.38
C SER A 80 -10.41 14.76 20.85
N LYS A 81 -9.94 15.98 20.57
CA LYS A 81 -10.69 17.22 20.86
C LYS A 81 -12.06 17.22 20.17
N SER A 82 -12.15 16.57 19.02
CA SER A 82 -13.39 16.32 18.29
C SER A 82 -14.30 15.25 18.93
N GLY A 83 -13.79 14.44 19.87
CA GLY A 83 -14.52 13.33 20.49
C GLY A 83 -14.72 12.12 19.58
N GLU A 84 -14.12 12.14 18.39
CA GLU A 84 -14.39 11.20 17.31
C GLU A 84 -13.38 10.05 17.19
N VAL A 85 -12.18 10.26 17.72
CA VAL A 85 -11.06 9.33 17.60
C VAL A 85 -10.60 8.97 19.01
N LEU A 86 -10.66 7.68 19.33
CA LEU A 86 -10.00 7.12 20.49
C LEU A 86 -8.49 7.15 20.26
N GLN A 87 -7.77 7.70 21.22
CA GLN A 87 -6.32 7.72 21.25
C GLN A 87 -5.87 6.95 22.47
N ALA A 88 -4.94 6.01 22.31
CA ALA A 88 -4.49 5.16 23.40
C ALA A 88 -2.97 5.00 23.41
N ALA A 89 -2.44 4.82 24.61
CA ALA A 89 -1.10 4.33 24.89
C ALA A 89 -1.24 2.98 25.60
N TRP A 90 -0.70 1.92 25.02
CA TRP A 90 -0.71 0.57 25.59
C TRP A 90 0.71 0.10 25.86
N ARG A 91 0.96 -0.49 27.04
CA ARG A 91 2.28 -0.98 27.44
C ARG A 91 2.42 -2.47 27.11
N ASP A 92 3.21 -2.77 26.08
CA ASP A 92 3.74 -4.11 25.81
C ASP A 92 5.21 -4.18 26.26
N ASN A 93 6.12 -4.62 25.39
CA ASN A 93 7.56 -4.43 25.57
C ASN A 93 7.96 -2.93 25.53
N GLN A 94 7.27 -2.17 24.67
CA GLN A 94 7.37 -0.72 24.55
C GLN A 94 5.98 -0.10 24.66
N VAL A 95 5.90 1.20 24.97
CA VAL A 95 4.62 1.90 24.88
C VAL A 95 4.26 2.05 23.40
N VAL A 96 3.12 1.49 23.02
CA VAL A 96 2.54 1.58 21.68
C VAL A 96 1.45 2.63 21.72
N LEU A 97 1.54 3.62 20.83
CA LEU A 97 0.46 4.57 20.61
C LEU A 97 -0.46 4.04 19.53
N PHE A 98 -1.75 4.21 19.74
CA PHE A 98 -2.79 3.70 18.88
C PHE A 98 -3.90 4.74 18.71
N ALA A 99 -4.48 4.80 17.53
CA ALA A 99 -5.64 5.63 17.24
C ALA A 99 -6.71 4.78 16.56
N SER A 100 -7.97 4.95 16.93
CA SER A 100 -9.09 4.27 16.29
C SER A 100 -10.37 5.10 16.30
N THR A 101 -11.20 4.94 15.28
CA THR A 101 -12.55 5.56 15.22
C THR A 101 -13.68 4.64 15.64
N VAL A 102 -13.38 3.37 15.97
CA VAL A 102 -14.37 2.31 16.24
C VAL A 102 -14.05 1.49 17.48
N ALA A 103 -12.84 1.60 18.02
CA ALA A 103 -12.43 0.80 19.16
C ALA A 103 -13.06 1.27 20.47
N GLU A 104 -13.42 0.30 21.31
CA GLU A 104 -13.70 0.52 22.72
C GLU A 104 -12.44 0.26 23.56
N PRO A 105 -12.02 1.19 24.44
CA PRO A 105 -10.74 1.08 25.14
C PRO A 105 -10.71 0.03 26.27
N ILE A 106 -11.87 -0.39 26.78
CA ILE A 106 -11.98 -1.18 28.01
C ILE A 106 -12.01 -2.69 27.73
N GLN A 107 -12.33 -3.11 26.51
CA GLN A 107 -12.46 -4.53 26.18
C GLN A 107 -11.09 -5.22 26.20
N VAL A 108 -10.97 -6.27 27.01
CA VAL A 108 -9.75 -7.07 27.18
C VAL A 108 -10.02 -8.51 26.76
N ILE A 109 -9.13 -9.08 25.95
CA ILE A 109 -9.14 -10.48 25.55
C ILE A 109 -7.94 -11.19 26.16
N MET A 110 -8.16 -12.40 26.69
CA MET A 110 -7.09 -13.26 27.17
C MET A 110 -6.41 -13.95 25.98
N LYS A 111 -5.10 -13.72 25.84
CA LYS A 111 -4.31 -14.33 24.77
C LYS A 111 -3.03 -14.93 25.30
N LEU A 112 -2.63 -16.08 24.74
CA LEU A 112 -1.35 -16.68 25.06
C LEU A 112 -0.24 -15.81 24.46
N ARG A 113 0.57 -15.20 25.32
CA ARG A 113 1.63 -14.27 24.92
C ARG A 113 2.98 -14.87 25.23
N ARG A 114 3.90 -14.74 24.27
CA ARG A 114 5.31 -15.09 24.46
C ARG A 114 6.07 -13.87 24.94
N ARG A 115 6.86 -14.03 26.00
CA ARG A 115 7.75 -13.00 26.53
C ARG A 115 8.83 -12.67 25.49
N SER A 116 9.13 -11.38 25.34
CA SER A 116 10.28 -10.92 24.54
C SER A 116 11.61 -11.28 25.22
N LYS A 117 12.74 -11.12 24.52
CA LYS A 117 14.06 -11.31 25.12
C LYS A 117 14.24 -10.37 26.31
N MET A 118 14.61 -10.91 27.47
CA MET A 118 14.86 -10.10 28.65
C MET A 118 16.11 -9.25 28.46
N SER A 119 15.98 -7.96 28.78
CA SER A 119 17.08 -7.01 28.92
C SER A 119 16.98 -6.35 30.29
N GLN A 120 18.07 -5.73 30.77
CA GLN A 120 18.08 -5.03 32.06
C GLN A 120 16.93 -4.01 32.18
N ASN A 121 16.57 -3.33 31.09
CA ASN A 121 15.55 -2.28 31.09
C ASN A 121 14.12 -2.80 31.25
N ASN A 122 13.85 -4.04 30.84
CA ASN A 122 12.48 -4.61 30.83
C ASN A 122 12.32 -5.76 31.84
N LYS A 123 13.36 -6.04 32.63
CA LYS A 123 13.41 -7.20 33.53
C LYS A 123 12.27 -7.20 34.55
N GLY A 124 12.16 -6.13 35.34
CA GLY A 124 11.15 -6.05 36.40
C GLY A 124 9.71 -6.09 35.87
N ILE A 125 9.44 -5.45 34.73
CA ILE A 125 8.11 -5.43 34.10
C ILE A 125 7.71 -6.84 33.65
N PHE A 126 8.63 -7.57 33.03
CA PHE A 126 8.35 -8.94 32.59
C PHE A 126 8.32 -9.94 33.74
N GLU A 127 9.09 -9.76 34.81
CA GLU A 127 9.00 -10.61 35.99
C GLU A 127 7.64 -10.47 36.68
N LYS A 128 7.13 -9.24 36.82
CA LYS A 128 5.76 -9.02 37.33
C LYS A 128 4.70 -9.66 36.42
N ALA A 129 4.82 -9.45 35.10
CA ALA A 129 3.78 -9.86 34.15
C ALA A 129 3.82 -11.33 33.78
N PHE A 130 4.99 -11.93 33.59
CA PHE A 130 5.16 -13.31 33.13
C PHE A 130 5.70 -14.25 34.22
N GLY A 131 6.25 -13.72 35.32
CA GLY A 131 6.97 -14.54 36.30
C GLY A 131 8.17 -15.25 35.66
N ASN A 132 8.32 -16.53 35.98
CA ASN A 132 9.35 -17.39 35.42
C ASN A 132 8.94 -18.03 34.07
N GLU A 133 7.69 -17.89 33.66
CA GLU A 133 7.17 -18.55 32.46
C GLU A 133 7.55 -17.77 31.19
N PRO A 134 8.06 -18.43 30.14
CA PRO A 134 8.35 -17.76 28.87
C PRO A 134 7.08 -17.45 28.06
N VAL A 135 5.97 -18.12 28.37
CA VAL A 135 4.68 -17.98 27.72
C VAL A 135 3.60 -17.97 28.80
N ARG A 136 2.72 -16.96 28.79
CA ARG A 136 1.66 -16.82 29.80
C ARG A 136 0.37 -16.34 29.16
N LEU A 137 -0.77 -16.75 29.72
CA LEU A 137 -2.08 -16.24 29.35
C LEU A 137 -2.26 -14.84 29.97
N LEU A 138 -2.37 -13.82 29.13
CA LEU A 138 -2.41 -12.42 29.57
C LEU A 138 -3.54 -11.66 28.87
N GLY A 139 -4.14 -10.71 29.59
CA GLY A 139 -5.13 -9.81 29.05
C GLY A 139 -4.48 -8.75 28.17
N ILE A 140 -4.95 -8.63 26.93
CA ILE A 140 -4.57 -7.55 26.01
C ILE A 140 -5.82 -6.80 25.54
N PRO A 141 -5.72 -5.50 25.23
CA PRO A 141 -6.84 -4.76 24.67
C PRO A 141 -7.31 -5.40 23.36
N GLN A 142 -8.62 -5.63 23.23
CA GLN A 142 -9.22 -6.25 22.04
C GLN A 142 -8.84 -5.52 20.75
N MET A 143 -8.87 -4.19 20.77
CA MET A 143 -8.48 -3.37 19.62
C MET A 143 -7.06 -3.61 19.12
N ILE A 144 -6.14 -4.00 20.02
CA ILE A 144 -4.76 -4.33 19.64
C ILE A 144 -4.72 -5.72 19.02
N ASP A 145 -5.53 -6.65 19.51
CA ASP A 145 -5.61 -7.98 18.92
C ASP A 145 -6.19 -7.94 17.51
N ASP A 146 -7.30 -7.23 17.35
CA ASP A 146 -7.97 -7.01 16.06
C ASP A 146 -7.01 -6.37 15.07
N TYR A 147 -6.26 -5.33 15.49
CA TYR A 147 -5.22 -4.73 14.66
C TYR A 147 -4.16 -5.74 14.25
N ASN A 148 -3.64 -6.54 15.18
CA ASN A 148 -2.59 -7.51 14.87
C ASN A 148 -3.05 -8.63 13.94
N CYS A 149 -4.32 -9.04 14.04
CA CYS A 149 -4.91 -10.03 13.14
C CYS A 149 -5.02 -9.52 11.70
N HIS A 150 -5.24 -8.22 11.49
CA HIS A 150 -5.53 -7.64 10.17
C HIS A 150 -4.39 -6.79 9.57
N LYS A 151 -3.40 -6.35 10.35
CA LYS A 151 -2.34 -5.44 9.86
C LYS A 151 -1.43 -6.04 8.77
N THR A 152 -1.38 -7.36 8.66
CA THR A 152 -0.44 -8.05 7.74
C THR A 152 -0.98 -8.25 6.34
N GLU A 153 -2.21 -7.85 6.02
CA GLU A 153 -2.78 -8.13 4.69
C GLU A 153 -1.99 -7.47 3.55
N VAL A 154 -1.53 -6.23 3.75
CA VAL A 154 -0.66 -5.56 2.76
C VAL A 154 0.70 -6.25 2.66
N ASP A 155 1.30 -6.59 3.80
CA ASP A 155 2.59 -7.30 3.84
C ASP A 155 2.51 -8.67 3.13
N ARG A 156 1.37 -9.37 3.26
CA ARG A 156 1.12 -10.65 2.56
C ARG A 156 1.08 -10.45 1.05
N PHE A 157 0.43 -9.40 0.58
CA PHE A 157 0.42 -9.04 -0.83
C PHE A 157 1.85 -8.74 -1.32
N ASP A 158 2.59 -7.90 -0.61
CA ASP A 158 3.95 -7.54 -0.97
C ASP A 158 4.90 -8.75 -0.97
N GLN A 159 4.76 -9.64 0.02
CA GLN A 159 5.51 -10.89 0.07
C GLN A 159 5.19 -11.76 -1.14
N THR A 160 3.91 -11.96 -1.45
CA THR A 160 3.50 -12.82 -2.57
C THR A 160 3.94 -12.23 -3.92
N LYS A 161 3.83 -10.91 -4.07
CA LYS A 161 4.37 -10.16 -5.21
C LYS A 161 5.87 -10.32 -5.33
N ALA A 162 6.63 -10.29 -4.23
CA ALA A 162 8.08 -10.47 -4.26
C ALA A 162 8.48 -11.89 -4.74
N TYR A 163 7.73 -12.93 -4.37
CA TYR A 163 8.01 -14.31 -4.80
C TYR A 163 7.69 -14.57 -6.27
N TYR A 164 6.61 -13.98 -6.81
CA TYR A 164 6.14 -14.23 -8.18
C TYR A 164 6.02 -12.94 -9.01
N SER A 165 7.00 -12.04 -8.87
CA SER A 165 6.99 -10.74 -9.55
C SER A 165 7.10 -10.88 -11.06
N THR A 166 6.22 -10.20 -11.80
CA THR A 166 6.32 -10.04 -13.26
C THR A 166 7.16 -8.83 -13.65
N GLN A 167 7.69 -8.08 -12.67
CA GLN A 167 8.39 -6.83 -12.90
C GLN A 167 9.69 -7.04 -13.70
N GLN A 168 9.82 -6.33 -14.81
CA GLN A 168 11.04 -6.31 -15.61
C GLN A 168 11.74 -4.94 -15.52
N VAL A 169 13.08 -4.95 -15.59
CA VAL A 169 13.88 -3.71 -15.69
C VAL A 169 13.58 -3.03 -17.02
N LYS A 170 13.03 -1.80 -16.97
CA LYS A 170 12.65 -1.02 -18.16
C LYS A 170 12.89 0.47 -17.92
N ARG A 171 13.24 1.20 -18.99
CA ARG A 171 13.50 2.66 -18.98
C ARG A 171 12.25 3.53 -19.15
N ARG A 172 11.05 2.95 -19.12
CA ARG A 172 9.77 3.69 -19.25
C ARG A 172 9.02 3.66 -17.94
N THR A 173 8.65 4.84 -17.43
CA THR A 173 8.01 5.03 -16.12
C THR A 173 6.64 4.37 -15.97
N TRP A 174 5.88 4.21 -17.07
CA TRP A 174 4.57 3.56 -17.03
C TRP A 174 4.64 2.02 -16.94
N ARG A 175 5.76 1.41 -17.37
CA ARG A 175 5.89 -0.06 -17.39
C ARG A 175 5.89 -0.68 -15.98
N PRO A 176 6.63 -0.14 -14.99
CA PRO A 176 6.51 -0.57 -13.60
C PRO A 176 5.07 -0.55 -13.07
N LEU A 177 4.29 0.48 -13.41
CA LEU A 177 2.88 0.56 -13.02
C LEU A 177 2.04 -0.55 -13.67
N LEU A 178 2.26 -0.83 -14.96
CA LEU A 178 1.58 -1.93 -15.64
C LEU A 178 1.91 -3.29 -14.99
N TYR A 179 3.18 -3.56 -14.70
CA TYR A 179 3.58 -4.81 -14.04
C TYR A 179 3.02 -4.92 -12.62
N PHE A 180 2.99 -3.81 -11.88
CA PHE A 180 2.33 -3.77 -10.58
C PHE A 180 0.84 -4.13 -10.67
N LEU A 181 0.11 -3.57 -11.64
CA LEU A 181 -1.29 -3.90 -11.87
C LEU A 181 -1.48 -5.37 -12.28
N LEU A 182 -0.55 -5.92 -13.08
CA LEU A 182 -0.56 -7.33 -13.45
C LEU A 182 -0.35 -8.22 -12.21
N ASP A 183 0.66 -7.95 -11.39
CA ASP A 183 0.92 -8.68 -10.16
C ASP A 183 -0.27 -8.60 -9.20
N LEU A 184 -0.88 -7.40 -9.06
CA LEU A 184 -2.09 -7.20 -8.26
C LEU A 184 -3.25 -8.06 -8.76
N THR A 185 -3.47 -8.08 -10.07
CA THR A 185 -4.55 -8.85 -10.70
C THR A 185 -4.34 -10.35 -10.52
N LEU A 186 -3.12 -10.85 -10.72
CA LEU A 186 -2.77 -12.26 -10.54
C LEU A 186 -2.98 -12.73 -9.09
N ASN A 187 -2.52 -11.93 -8.12
CA ASN A 187 -2.71 -12.21 -6.70
C ASN A 187 -4.20 -12.25 -6.34
N ASN A 188 -4.99 -11.27 -6.80
CA ASN A 188 -6.42 -11.22 -6.54
C ASN A 188 -7.15 -12.42 -7.18
N ALA A 189 -6.81 -12.78 -8.42
CA ALA A 189 -7.38 -13.95 -9.09
C ALA A 189 -7.06 -15.25 -8.33
N TYR A 190 -5.82 -15.41 -7.87
CA TYR A 190 -5.44 -16.55 -7.03
C TYR A 190 -6.24 -16.58 -5.71
N ARG A 191 -6.36 -15.45 -5.02
CA ARG A 191 -7.14 -15.36 -3.77
C ARG A 191 -8.60 -15.70 -3.99
N LEU A 192 -9.21 -15.22 -5.07
CA LEU A 192 -10.59 -15.56 -5.45
C LEU A 192 -10.73 -17.05 -5.77
N SER A 193 -9.80 -17.64 -6.53
CA SER A 193 -9.80 -19.09 -6.80
C SER A 193 -9.70 -19.93 -5.53
N SER A 194 -8.98 -19.41 -4.52
CA SER A 194 -8.84 -20.05 -3.22
C SER A 194 -10.10 -20.01 -2.37
N TYR A 195 -10.95 -19.00 -2.58
CA TYR A 195 -12.28 -18.95 -1.95
C TYR A 195 -13.28 -19.88 -2.64
N SER A 196 -13.22 -20.03 -3.96
CA SER A 196 -14.13 -20.93 -4.69
C SER A 196 -13.83 -22.41 -4.45
N ASP A 197 -12.56 -22.79 -4.29
CA ASP A 197 -12.17 -24.17 -3.98
C ASP A 197 -11.01 -24.20 -2.98
N ALA A 198 -11.36 -24.10 -1.70
CA ALA A 198 -10.39 -24.11 -0.60
C ALA A 198 -9.59 -25.43 -0.51
N ALA A 199 -10.14 -26.55 -0.98
CA ALA A 199 -9.47 -27.85 -0.96
C ALA A 199 -8.44 -27.97 -2.09
N ALA A 200 -8.73 -27.42 -3.29
CA ALA A 200 -7.76 -27.36 -4.38
C ALA A 200 -6.65 -26.34 -4.09
N ALA A 201 -6.98 -25.15 -3.58
CA ALA A 201 -5.99 -24.11 -3.31
C ALA A 201 -4.96 -24.50 -2.24
N LYS A 202 -5.37 -25.26 -1.20
CA LYS A 202 -4.43 -25.83 -0.22
C LYS A 202 -3.46 -26.84 -0.83
N ARG A 203 -3.86 -27.53 -1.90
CA ARG A 203 -3.08 -28.61 -2.54
C ARG A 203 -2.18 -28.11 -3.68
N SER A 204 -2.61 -27.09 -4.41
CA SER A 204 -1.91 -26.60 -5.61
C SER A 204 -0.92 -25.48 -5.31
N GLY A 205 -1.25 -24.57 -4.38
CA GLY A 205 -0.46 -23.38 -4.08
C GLY A 205 -0.41 -22.37 -5.24
N HIS A 206 0.07 -21.15 -4.95
CA HIS A 206 0.08 -20.04 -5.92
C HIS A 206 0.90 -20.35 -7.18
N LYS A 207 2.04 -21.04 -7.03
CA LYS A 207 2.89 -21.43 -8.16
C LYS A 207 2.12 -22.24 -9.21
N ARG A 208 1.39 -23.28 -8.79
CA ARG A 208 0.65 -24.15 -9.70
C ARG A 208 -0.50 -23.40 -10.37
N PHE A 209 -1.22 -22.58 -9.62
CA PHE A 209 -2.23 -21.68 -10.18
C PHE A 209 -1.67 -20.83 -11.33
N LEU A 210 -0.46 -20.27 -11.16
CA LEU A 210 0.19 -19.49 -12.22
C LEU A 210 0.58 -20.35 -13.42
N TYR A 211 1.08 -21.57 -13.24
CA TYR A 211 1.36 -22.48 -14.35
C TYR A 211 0.10 -22.86 -15.12
N ASP A 212 -0.96 -23.26 -14.41
CA ASP A 212 -2.24 -23.62 -15.02
C ASP A 212 -2.82 -22.42 -15.80
N LEU A 213 -2.69 -21.20 -15.26
CA LEU A 213 -3.09 -19.97 -15.94
C LEU A 213 -2.24 -19.70 -17.19
N ILE A 214 -0.92 -19.90 -17.11
CA ILE A 214 -0.01 -19.73 -18.24
C ILE A 214 -0.40 -20.68 -19.37
N GLU A 215 -0.59 -21.97 -19.07
CA GLU A 215 -1.03 -22.98 -20.04
C GLU A 215 -2.36 -22.57 -20.69
N GLN A 216 -3.37 -22.21 -19.89
CA GLN A 216 -4.67 -21.76 -20.40
C GLN A 216 -4.56 -20.51 -21.30
N LEU A 217 -3.69 -19.56 -20.97
CA LEU A 217 -3.45 -18.37 -21.78
C LEU A 217 -2.75 -18.72 -23.09
N PHE A 218 -1.78 -19.63 -23.07
CA PHE A 218 -1.12 -20.13 -24.27
C PHE A 218 -2.10 -20.89 -25.16
N ASP A 219 -2.86 -21.85 -24.64
CA ASP A 219 -3.83 -22.65 -25.40
C ASP A 219 -4.90 -21.76 -26.07
N ARG A 220 -5.39 -20.75 -25.37
CA ARG A 220 -6.29 -19.74 -25.94
C ARG A 220 -5.60 -18.88 -27.00
N GLY A 221 -4.32 -18.54 -26.78
CA GLY A 221 -3.50 -17.79 -27.72
C GLY A 221 -3.13 -18.57 -28.99
N THR A 222 -2.98 -19.90 -28.91
CA THR A 222 -2.65 -20.78 -30.04
C THR A 222 -3.77 -20.81 -31.09
N ARG A 223 -5.00 -20.43 -30.73
CA ARG A 223 -6.14 -20.35 -31.66
C ARG A 223 -6.35 -18.96 -32.26
N LEU A 224 -5.37 -18.44 -33.02
CA LEU A 224 -5.60 -17.35 -34.00
C LEU A 224 -4.61 -17.34 -35.18
N CYS A 225 -3.62 -18.24 -35.22
CA CYS A 225 -2.66 -18.31 -36.33
C CYS A 225 -3.08 -19.24 -37.48
N ASN A 226 -4.07 -20.12 -37.27
CA ASN A 226 -4.50 -21.10 -38.27
C ASN A 226 -5.91 -20.81 -38.78
N ALA A 227 -6.06 -19.69 -39.48
CA ALA A 227 -7.00 -19.43 -40.58
C ALA A 227 -7.02 -17.92 -40.82
N GLY A 228 -7.02 -17.51 -42.08
CA GLY A 228 -7.13 -16.10 -42.50
C GLY A 228 -8.47 -15.46 -42.15
N ALA A 229 -8.83 -15.39 -40.87
CA ALA A 229 -9.90 -14.54 -40.38
C ALA A 229 -9.28 -13.17 -40.06
N LYS A 230 -9.60 -12.17 -40.88
CA LYS A 230 -9.33 -10.76 -40.58
C LYS A 230 -9.76 -10.51 -39.12
N ARG A 231 -8.83 -10.12 -38.24
CA ARG A 231 -9.18 -9.67 -36.89
C ARG A 231 -10.26 -8.59 -37.04
N LYS A 232 -11.47 -8.87 -36.57
CA LYS A 232 -12.41 -7.80 -36.23
C LYS A 232 -11.70 -6.91 -35.21
N ARG A 233 -11.56 -5.63 -35.54
CA ARG A 233 -10.96 -4.69 -34.59
C ARG A 233 -11.92 -4.56 -33.42
N SER A 234 -11.43 -4.13 -32.27
CA SER A 234 -12.29 -3.77 -31.12
C SER A 234 -13.37 -2.73 -31.47
N ASP A 235 -13.21 -2.04 -32.61
CA ASP A 235 -14.21 -1.14 -33.20
C ASP A 235 -15.48 -1.88 -33.68
N ASP A 236 -15.46 -3.20 -33.78
CA ASP A 236 -16.61 -4.03 -34.20
C ASP A 236 -17.50 -4.50 -33.04
N VAL A 237 -17.16 -4.12 -31.80
CA VAL A 237 -18.08 -4.27 -30.66
C VAL A 237 -18.99 -3.06 -30.67
N VAL A 238 -20.26 -3.26 -31.03
CA VAL A 238 -21.30 -2.25 -30.86
C VAL A 238 -21.49 -2.04 -29.36
N VAL A 239 -20.74 -1.09 -28.81
CA VAL A 239 -21.00 -0.55 -27.47
C VAL A 239 -22.31 0.21 -27.59
N ALA A 240 -23.32 -0.21 -26.83
CA ALA A 240 -24.58 0.51 -26.70
C ALA A 240 -24.28 1.99 -26.41
N GLU A 241 -25.00 2.89 -27.08
CA GLU A 241 -24.82 4.34 -27.05
C GLU A 241 -24.93 4.92 -25.64
N GLU A 242 -23.88 4.84 -24.84
CA GLU A 242 -23.73 5.67 -23.65
C GLU A 242 -22.35 6.32 -23.64
N SER A 243 -22.34 7.57 -24.10
CA SER A 243 -21.27 8.57 -23.96
C SER A 243 -19.86 8.09 -24.33
N SER A 244 -19.63 7.90 -25.63
CA SER A 244 -18.28 7.71 -26.17
C SER A 244 -17.40 8.92 -25.83
N HIS A 245 -16.47 8.78 -24.88
CA HIS A 245 -15.34 9.70 -24.73
C HIS A 245 -14.44 9.55 -25.96
N ARG A 246 -14.73 10.32 -27.03
CA ARG A 246 -13.85 10.39 -28.20
C ARG A 246 -12.59 11.13 -27.78
N SER A 247 -11.44 10.48 -27.91
CA SER A 247 -10.15 11.15 -27.76
C SER A 247 -10.02 12.24 -28.82
N ALA A 248 -10.15 13.50 -28.43
CA ALA A 248 -9.84 14.62 -29.30
C ALA A 248 -8.32 14.82 -29.34
N ASN A 249 -7.73 14.84 -30.55
CA ASN A 249 -6.36 15.29 -30.70
C ASN A 249 -6.31 16.80 -30.39
N LEU A 250 -5.93 17.16 -29.17
CA LEU A 250 -5.87 18.55 -28.70
C LEU A 250 -4.78 19.37 -29.41
N TYR A 251 -3.84 18.72 -30.10
CA TYR A 251 -2.77 19.37 -30.85
C TYR A 251 -2.37 18.54 -32.08
N LYS A 252 -1.97 19.23 -33.16
CA LYS A 252 -1.34 18.57 -34.31
C LYS A 252 0.02 18.04 -33.85
N GLN A 253 0.28 16.73 -34.03
CA GLN A 253 1.60 16.17 -33.78
C GLN A 253 2.66 16.96 -34.56
N ALA A 254 3.63 17.54 -33.86
CA ALA A 254 4.77 18.16 -34.50
C ALA A 254 5.54 17.08 -35.28
N LYS A 255 5.76 17.31 -36.58
CA LYS A 255 6.45 16.36 -37.48
C LYS A 255 7.95 16.20 -37.14
N THR A 256 8.46 17.00 -36.21
CA THR A 256 9.87 17.09 -35.86
C THR A 256 10.03 17.35 -34.37
N CYS A 257 10.94 16.61 -33.72
CA CYS A 257 11.33 16.85 -32.34
C CYS A 257 11.98 18.25 -32.20
N VAL A 258 11.69 18.96 -31.10
CA VAL A 258 12.20 20.31 -30.80
C VAL A 258 13.73 20.40 -30.93
N LEU A 259 14.45 19.43 -30.37
CA LEU A 259 15.92 19.33 -30.46
C LEU A 259 16.45 19.09 -31.89
N CYS A 260 15.66 18.47 -32.76
CA CYS A 260 16.03 18.25 -34.16
C CYS A 260 15.80 19.49 -35.01
N ALA A 261 14.75 20.26 -34.69
CA ALA A 261 14.46 21.54 -35.32
C ALA A 261 15.53 22.59 -34.98
N GLU A 262 15.94 22.67 -33.72
CA GLU A 262 17.04 23.54 -33.26
C GLU A 262 18.38 23.23 -33.95
N ARG A 263 18.60 21.97 -34.33
CA ARG A 263 19.80 21.50 -35.04
C ARG A 263 19.66 21.50 -36.57
N GLY A 264 18.61 22.12 -37.11
CA GLY A 264 18.41 22.29 -38.56
C GLY A 264 18.13 21.01 -39.35
N ARG A 265 17.78 19.89 -38.70
CA ARG A 265 17.56 18.60 -39.40
C ARG A 265 16.14 18.52 -39.94
N ARG A 266 15.98 18.57 -41.27
CA ARG A 266 14.67 18.68 -41.93
C ARG A 266 14.01 17.36 -42.32
N GLN A 267 14.68 16.20 -42.22
CA GLN A 267 14.06 14.90 -42.54
C GLN A 267 14.57 13.74 -41.68
N HIS A 268 13.65 12.86 -41.28
CA HIS A 268 13.97 11.54 -40.75
C HIS A 268 14.33 10.64 -41.94
N LYS A 269 15.63 10.46 -42.24
CA LYS A 269 16.05 9.37 -43.14
C LYS A 269 15.61 8.06 -42.48
N SER A 270 14.56 7.42 -43.02
CA SER A 270 14.25 6.04 -42.67
C SER A 270 15.51 5.22 -42.88
N GLN A 271 16.04 4.62 -41.81
CA GLN A 271 17.11 3.63 -41.97
C GLN A 271 16.58 2.53 -42.90
N PRO A 272 17.39 2.03 -43.84
CA PRO A 272 17.00 0.85 -44.60
C PRO A 272 16.71 -0.30 -43.61
N PRO A 273 15.78 -1.20 -43.96
CA PRO A 273 15.43 -2.32 -43.11
C PRO A 273 16.69 -3.11 -42.72
N ARG A 274 16.81 -3.48 -41.45
CA ARG A 274 17.97 -4.26 -40.97
C ARG A 274 17.99 -5.59 -41.72
N VAL A 275 19.10 -5.87 -42.39
CA VAL A 275 19.38 -7.17 -43.01
C VAL A 275 19.48 -8.22 -41.90
N ALA A 276 18.88 -9.38 -42.11
CA ALA A 276 18.93 -10.50 -41.17
C ALA A 276 20.38 -10.94 -40.93
N LEU A 277 20.72 -11.25 -39.67
CA LEU A 277 22.07 -11.62 -39.22
C LEU A 277 22.72 -12.78 -40.00
N GLY A 278 21.93 -13.61 -40.69
CA GLY A 278 22.45 -14.70 -41.52
C GLY A 278 23.05 -14.28 -42.88
N HIS A 279 22.96 -13.00 -43.27
CA HIS A 279 23.49 -12.49 -44.55
C HIS A 279 24.73 -11.61 -44.37
N VAL A 280 25.26 -11.47 -43.15
CA VAL A 280 26.50 -10.74 -42.90
C VAL A 280 27.66 -11.74 -43.04
N GLN A 281 28.18 -11.89 -44.26
CA GLN A 281 29.46 -12.56 -44.48
C GLN A 281 30.61 -11.63 -44.04
N GLY A 282 31.45 -12.13 -43.13
CA GLY A 282 32.85 -11.75 -42.95
C GLY A 282 33.16 -10.34 -42.44
N ASN A 283 33.70 -10.25 -41.22
CA ASN A 283 35.16 -10.27 -41.06
C ASN A 283 35.52 -10.55 -39.60
N LEU A 284 36.55 -11.38 -39.44
CA LEU A 284 37.37 -11.51 -38.23
C LEU A 284 37.90 -10.14 -37.81
#